data_AF-Q7PA91-F1
#
_entry.id   AF-Q7PA91-F1
#
_cell.length_a   1.000
_cell.length_b   1.000
_cell.length_c   1.000
_cell.angle_alpha   90.00
_cell.angle_beta   90.00
_cell.angle_gamma   90.00
#
_symmetry.space_group_name_H-M   'P 1'
#
loop_
_entity.id
_entity.type
_entity.pdbx_description
1 polymer ?
#
loop_
_entity_poly.entity_id
_entity_poly.type
_entity_poly.pdbx_seq_one_letter_code
_entity_poly.pdbx_strand_id
1 'polypeptide(L)'
;MNIKIKKLILPAAAALGGVVILIYMFFNYDKPGLIKGWAIPIATDTAFVLGILSFFSRHISLELRAFIIGFSLIDDAFALIMLVYTKTINTPALLISSIIIFILFILNYRQVKQLFYYIVYYYGLVWWSQVFTIPYAEPL
;
A
#
# COMPACT_ATOMS: atom_id res chain seq x y z
N MET A 1 17.10 -17.86 5.00
CA MET A 1 16.59 -16.89 6.00
C MET A 1 15.32 -17.47 6.61
N ASN A 2 15.41 -18.07 7.80
CA ASN A 2 14.32 -18.83 8.41
C ASN A 2 13.40 -17.85 9.16
N ILE A 3 12.49 -17.20 8.43
CA ILE A 3 11.52 -16.27 9.03
C ILE A 3 10.55 -17.11 9.86
N LYS A 4 10.78 -17.17 11.18
CA LYS A 4 9.83 -17.81 12.09
C LYS A 4 8.54 -17.01 12.04
N ILE A 5 7.46 -17.62 11.54
CA ILE A 5 6.11 -17.05 11.42
C ILE A 5 5.67 -16.35 12.73
N LYS A 6 6.11 -16.85 13.88
CA LYS A 6 5.91 -16.23 15.20
C LYS A 6 6.34 -14.76 15.30
N LYS A 7 7.41 -14.35 14.61
CA LYS A 7 7.90 -12.96 14.62
C LYS A 7 7.01 -12.00 13.81
N LEU A 8 6.17 -12.52 12.91
CA LEU A 8 5.26 -11.73 12.08
C LEU A 8 3.88 -11.51 12.73
N ILE A 9 3.48 -12.42 13.62
CA ILE A 9 2.16 -12.38 14.29
C ILE A 9 1.99 -11.14 15.16
N LEU A 10 3.05 -10.74 15.88
CA LEU A 10 2.99 -9.59 16.79
C LEU A 10 2.84 -8.25 16.04
N PRO A 11 3.62 -7.94 14.99
CA PRO A 11 3.39 -6.76 14.15
C PRO A 11 2.03 -6.77 13.46
N ALA A 12 1.59 -7.93 12.95
CA ALA A 12 0.31 -8.04 12.26
C ALA A 12 -0.88 -7.78 13.21
N ALA A 13 -0.83 -8.34 14.42
CA ALA A 13 -1.84 -8.08 15.45
C ALA A 13 -1.84 -6.62 15.92
N ALA A 14 -0.66 -5.98 16.00
CA ALA A 14 -0.56 -4.56 16.33
C ALA A 14 -1.13 -3.66 15.22
N ALA A 15 -0.88 -3.98 13.94
CA ALA A 15 -1.39 -3.23 12.80
C ALA A 15 -2.92 -3.33 12.66
N LEU A 16 -3.51 -4.44 13.07
CA LEU A 16 -4.96 -4.61 13.17
C LEU A 16 -5.60 -3.86 14.35
N GLY A 17 -4.86 -2.97 15.03
CA GLY A 17 -5.28 -2.21 16.21
C GLY A 17 -6.54 -1.39 15.96
N GLY A 18 -7.70 -2.03 16.05
CA GLY A 18 -9.01 -1.44 15.80
C GLY A 18 -9.37 -0.30 16.75
N VAL A 19 -8.59 -0.07 17.81
CA VAL A 19 -8.78 1.05 18.75
C VAL A 19 -8.74 2.41 18.03
N VAL A 20 -7.81 2.61 17.10
CA VAL A 20 -7.68 3.90 16.37
C VAL A 20 -8.89 4.13 15.46
N ILE A 21 -9.32 3.08 14.77
CA ILE A 21 -10.46 3.10 13.87
C ILE A 21 -11.78 3.33 14.64
N LEU A 22 -11.94 2.68 15.80
CA LEU A 22 -13.11 2.84 16.68
C LEU A 22 -13.19 4.26 17.27
N ILE A 23 -12.06 4.84 17.66
CA ILE A 23 -12.01 6.24 18.14
C ILE A 23 -12.40 7.19 17.00
N TYR A 24 -11.86 7.00 15.79
CA TYR A 24 -12.22 7.82 14.64
C TYR A 24 -13.72 7.73 14.32
N MET A 25 -14.29 6.52 14.31
CA MET A 25 -15.72 6.33 14.08
C MET A 25 -16.58 6.96 15.19
N PHE A 26 -16.16 6.84 16.45
CA PHE A 26 -16.86 7.45 17.59
C PHE A 26 -16.95 8.98 17.47
N PHE A 27 -15.89 9.64 17.02
CA PHE A 27 -15.88 11.11 16.86
C PHE A 27 -16.54 11.62 15.56
N ASN A 28 -16.77 10.75 14.57
CA ASN A 28 -17.29 11.13 13.25
C ASN A 28 -18.65 10.50 12.92
N TYR A 29 -19.34 9.90 13.90
CA TYR A 29 -20.59 9.14 13.69
C TYR A 29 -21.72 10.00 13.11
N ASP A 30 -21.72 11.30 13.38
CA ASP A 30 -22.72 12.28 12.97
C ASP A 30 -22.44 12.90 11.58
N LYS A 31 -21.27 12.60 10.98
CA LYS A 31 -20.81 13.20 9.72
C LYS A 31 -20.58 12.13 8.63
N PRO A 32 -21.60 11.80 7.82
CA PRO A 32 -21.54 10.70 6.85
C PRO A 32 -20.45 10.84 5.78
N GLY A 33 -19.96 12.06 5.52
CA GLY A 33 -18.81 12.29 4.64
C GLY A 33 -17.46 11.89 5.25
N LEU A 34 -17.29 12.07 6.57
CA LEU A 34 -16.03 11.79 7.26
C LEU A 34 -15.88 10.31 7.61
N ILE A 35 -16.97 9.56 7.80
CA ILE A 35 -16.92 8.11 8.07
C ILE A 35 -16.16 7.34 6.97
N LYS A 36 -16.22 7.82 5.72
CA LYS A 36 -15.47 7.22 4.59
C LYS A 36 -13.95 7.44 4.67
N GLY A 37 -13.49 8.42 5.45
CA GLY A 37 -12.09 8.75 5.67
C GLY A 37 -11.42 7.95 6.79
N TRP A 38 -12.03 6.88 7.30
CA TRP A 38 -11.49 6.05 8.38
C TRP A 38 -10.14 5.38 8.07
N ALA A 39 -9.77 5.26 6.81
CA ALA A 39 -8.44 4.79 6.38
C ALA A 39 -7.35 5.88 6.48
N ILE A 40 -7.69 7.16 6.63
CA ILE A 40 -6.73 8.27 6.78
C ILE A 40 -5.93 8.16 8.09
N PRO A 41 -6.54 7.99 9.27
CA PRO A 41 -5.79 7.89 10.53
C PRO A 41 -5.02 6.58 10.70
N ILE A 42 -5.27 5.57 9.84
CA ILE A 42 -4.54 4.30 9.91
C ILE A 42 -3.17 4.43 9.25
N ALA A 43 -3.04 5.20 8.17
CA ALA A 43 -1.82 5.26 7.37
C ALA A 43 -0.62 5.85 8.13
N THR A 44 0.42 5.04 8.33
CA THR A 44 1.70 5.46 8.92
C THR A 44 2.72 5.85 7.84
N ASP A 45 3.34 7.02 7.91
CA ASP A 45 4.42 7.39 6.98
C ASP A 45 5.72 6.61 7.28
N THR A 46 5.95 5.55 6.49
CA THR A 46 7.14 4.71 6.56
C THR A 46 8.44 5.49 6.33
N ALA A 47 8.47 6.52 5.47
CA ALA A 47 9.68 7.28 5.19
C ALA A 47 10.11 8.11 6.41
N PHE A 48 9.14 8.68 7.12
CA PHE A 48 9.38 9.40 8.37
C PHE A 48 9.90 8.47 9.47
N VAL A 49 9.28 7.29 9.64
CA VAL A 49 9.70 6.27 10.61
C VAL A 49 11.12 5.78 10.33
N LEU A 50 11.45 5.48 9.08
CA LEU A 50 12.81 5.09 8.67
C LEU A 50 13.82 6.22 8.89
N GLY A 51 13.42 7.48 8.65
CA GLY A 51 14.22 8.66 8.95
C GLY A 51 14.58 8.76 10.43
N ILE A 52 13.59 8.65 11.32
CA ILE A 52 13.82 8.64 12.78
C ILE A 52 14.69 7.44 13.20
N LEU A 53 14.41 6.26 12.67
CA LEU A 53 15.19 5.05 12.97
C LEU A 53 16.67 5.20 12.56
N SER A 54 16.96 5.96 11.50
CA SER A 54 18.32 6.27 11.09
C SER A 54 19.06 7.12 12.13
N PHE A 55 18.42 8.15 12.68
CA PHE A 55 18.99 9.02 13.72
C PHE A 55 19.22 8.30 15.05
N PHE A 56 18.29 7.43 15.47
CA PHE A 56 18.35 6.72 16.75
C PHE A 56 18.89 5.28 16.63
N SER A 57 19.49 4.94 15.48
CA SER A 57 19.89 3.56 15.14
C SER A 57 20.82 2.89 16.15
N ARG A 58 21.57 3.67 16.93
CA ARG A 58 22.54 3.20 17.94
C ARG A 58 21.90 2.72 19.25
N HIS A 59 20.67 3.13 19.55
CA HIS A 59 19.99 2.82 20.81
C HIS A 59 18.85 1.80 20.67
N ILE A 60 18.55 1.37 19.45
CA ILE A 60 17.41 0.52 19.12
C ILE A 60 17.89 -0.91 18.86
N SER A 61 17.30 -1.88 19.56
CA SER A 61 17.60 -3.30 19.36
C SER A 61 17.20 -3.75 17.94
N LEU A 62 17.94 -4.71 17.39
CA LEU A 62 17.67 -5.24 16.05
C LEU A 62 16.23 -5.77 15.91
N GLU A 63 15.69 -6.34 16.99
CA GLU A 63 14.33 -6.87 17.01
C GLU A 63 13.27 -5.77 16.95
N LEU A 64 13.48 -4.63 17.65
CA LEU A 64 12.56 -3.50 17.60
C LEU A 64 12.55 -2.83 16.22
N ARG A 65 13.71 -2.73 15.56
CA ARG A 65 13.80 -2.21 14.19
C ARG A 65 13.01 -3.08 13.21
N ALA A 66 13.19 -4.40 13.27
CA ALA A 66 12.45 -5.33 12.42
C ALA A 66 10.94 -5.31 12.72
N PHE A 67 10.55 -5.15 13.98
CA PHE A 67 9.15 -5.00 14.38
C PHE A 67 8.53 -3.73 13.79
N ILE A 68 9.16 -2.57 13.95
CA ILE A 68 8.66 -1.28 13.46
C ILE A 68 8.51 -1.29 11.94
N ILE A 69 9.54 -1.75 11.21
CA ILE A 69 9.50 -1.83 9.74
C ILE A 69 8.39 -2.78 9.28
N GLY A 70 8.25 -3.93 9.95
CA GLY A 70 7.19 -4.91 9.63
C GLY A 70 5.80 -4.37 9.90
N PHE A 71 5.61 -3.66 11.01
CA PHE A 71 4.34 -3.00 11.36
C PHE A 71 3.97 -1.94 10.32
N SER A 72 4.88 -1.03 9.98
CA SER A 72 4.63 0.03 8.99
C SER A 72 4.28 -0.52 7.60
N LEU A 73 4.95 -1.59 7.16
CA LEU A 73 4.65 -2.22 5.87
C LEU A 73 3.26 -2.87 5.83
N ILE A 74 2.86 -3.54 6.92
CA ILE A 74 1.55 -4.20 7.01
C ILE A 74 0.44 -3.14 7.03
N ASP A 75 0.61 -2.09 7.81
CA ASP A 75 -0.32 -0.97 7.94
C ASP A 75 -0.54 -0.22 6.61
N ASP A 76 0.53 0.11 5.88
CA ASP A 76 0.45 0.74 4.55
C ASP A 76 -0.33 -0.13 3.55
N ALA A 77 -0.10 -1.44 3.55
CA ALA A 77 -0.83 -2.37 2.69
C ALA A 77 -2.32 -2.43 3.05
N PHE A 78 -2.65 -2.43 4.34
CA PHE A 78 -4.02 -2.37 4.83
C PHE A 78 -4.72 -1.07 4.43
N ALA A 79 -4.07 0.08 4.61
CA ALA A 79 -4.59 1.39 4.22
C ALA A 79 -4.89 1.43 2.71
N LEU A 80 -3.95 0.96 1.88
CA LEU A 80 -4.13 0.89 0.43
C LEU A 80 -5.33 0.02 0.04
N ILE A 81 -5.43 -1.21 0.57
CA ILE A 81 -6.52 -2.14 0.24
C ILE A 81 -7.88 -1.55 0.62
N MET A 82 -7.97 -0.89 1.79
CA MET A 82 -9.22 -0.28 2.26
C MET A 82 -9.62 0.95 1.44
N LEU A 83 -8.65 1.71 0.93
CA LEU A 83 -8.89 2.93 0.16
C LEU A 83 -9.24 2.67 -1.32
N VAL A 84 -8.86 1.50 -1.87
CA VAL A 84 -9.04 1.12 -3.29
C VAL A 84 -10.48 0.69 -3.66
N TYR A 85 -11.49 1.12 -2.89
CA TYR A 85 -12.89 0.86 -3.24
C TYR A 85 -13.40 1.78 -4.36
N THR A 86 -13.22 1.35 -5.60
CA THR A 86 -13.72 2.05 -6.79
C THR A 86 -15.22 1.80 -6.99
N LYS A 87 -15.99 2.87 -7.20
CA LYS A 87 -17.45 2.80 -7.48
C LYS A 87 -17.79 2.30 -8.88
N THR A 88 -16.88 2.40 -9.84
CA THR A 88 -17.11 2.10 -11.26
C THR A 88 -15.98 1.24 -11.82
N ILE A 89 -16.27 0.00 -12.19
CA ILE A 89 -15.27 -0.90 -12.77
C ILE A 89 -15.11 -0.57 -14.25
N ASN A 90 -13.92 -0.10 -14.64
CA ASN A 90 -13.56 0.10 -16.04
C ASN A 90 -13.01 -1.22 -16.62
N THR A 91 -13.84 -1.95 -17.36
CA THR A 91 -13.53 -3.29 -17.90
C THR A 91 -12.31 -3.33 -18.82
N PRO A 92 -12.07 -2.40 -19.77
CA PRO A 92 -10.84 -2.41 -20.56
C PRO A 92 -9.58 -2.13 -19.71
N ALA A 93 -9.68 -1.26 -18.70
CA ALA A 93 -8.55 -1.03 -17.79
C ALA A 93 -8.20 -2.29 -16.97
N LEU A 94 -9.22 -3.05 -16.55
CA LEU A 94 -9.04 -4.33 -15.84
C LEU A 94 -8.36 -5.38 -16.74
N LEU A 95 -8.77 -5.48 -18.01
CA LEU A 95 -8.20 -6.45 -18.95
C LEU A 95 -6.73 -6.16 -19.23
N ILE A 96 -6.38 -4.88 -19.40
CA ILE A 96 -5.01 -4.45 -19.69
C ILE A 96 -4.10 -4.64 -18.47
N SER A 97 -4.56 -4.25 -17.28
CA SER A 97 -3.80 -4.50 -16.04
C SER A 97 -3.58 -6.01 -15.81
N SER A 98 -4.57 -6.86 -16.12
CA SER A 98 -4.41 -8.32 -16.05
C SER A 98 -3.38 -8.87 -17.03
N ILE A 99 -3.40 -8.42 -18.30
CA ILE A 99 -2.38 -8.80 -19.31
C ILE A 99 -0.99 -8.40 -18.82
N ILE A 100 -0.91 -7.22 -18.21
CA ILE A 100 0.35 -6.68 -17.74
C ILE A 100 0.92 -7.49 -16.59
N ILE A 101 0.10 -7.79 -15.58
CA ILE A 101 0.48 -8.65 -14.46
C ILE A 101 0.92 -10.02 -14.98
N PHE A 102 0.23 -10.56 -15.98
CA PHE A 102 0.59 -11.84 -16.59
C PHE A 102 1.96 -11.81 -17.28
N ILE A 103 2.30 -10.72 -17.99
CA ILE A 103 3.61 -10.56 -18.61
C ILE A 103 4.72 -10.43 -17.56
N LEU A 104 4.50 -9.63 -16.50
CA LEU A 104 5.42 -9.53 -15.38
C LEU A 104 5.61 -10.88 -14.67
N PHE A 105 4.54 -11.64 -14.52
CA PHE A 105 4.59 -13.00 -13.97
C PHE A 105 5.47 -13.92 -14.82
N ILE A 106 5.34 -13.90 -16.14
CA ILE A 106 6.19 -14.68 -17.06
C ILE A 106 7.66 -14.25 -16.94
N LEU A 107 7.95 -12.95 -16.92
CA LEU A 107 9.31 -12.43 -16.78
C LEU A 107 9.95 -12.88 -15.47
N ASN A 108 9.18 -12.85 -14.38
CA ASN A 108 9.61 -13.33 -13.08
C ASN A 108 9.82 -14.85 -13.08
N TYR A 109 8.91 -15.62 -13.69
CA TYR A 109 9.03 -17.07 -13.83
C TYR A 109 10.26 -17.49 -14.63
N ARG A 110 10.59 -16.73 -15.69
CA ARG A 110 11.81 -16.93 -16.49
C ARG A 110 13.07 -16.37 -15.84
N GLN A 111 12.99 -15.86 -14.61
CA GLN A 111 14.09 -15.29 -13.84
C GLN A 111 14.87 -14.20 -14.59
N VAL A 112 14.18 -13.41 -15.41
CA VAL A 112 14.80 -12.26 -16.09
C VAL A 112 15.15 -11.22 -15.02
N LYS A 113 16.44 -10.98 -14.80
CA LYS A 113 16.95 -10.04 -13.78
C LYS A 113 17.16 -8.61 -14.30
N GLN A 114 16.95 -8.39 -15.60
CA GLN A 114 17.12 -7.06 -16.21
C GLN A 114 16.02 -6.12 -15.72
N LEU A 115 16.41 -5.20 -14.84
CA LEU A 115 15.54 -4.20 -14.20
C LEU A 115 14.82 -3.32 -15.22
N PHE A 116 15.44 -3.09 -16.39
CA PHE A 116 14.87 -2.31 -17.48
C PHE A 116 13.47 -2.77 -17.90
N TYR A 117 13.25 -4.08 -18.03
CA TYR A 117 11.95 -4.62 -18.45
C TYR A 117 10.85 -4.31 -17.44
N TYR A 118 11.14 -4.38 -16.14
CA TYR A 118 10.18 -4.07 -15.08
C TYR A 118 9.88 -2.56 -15.02
N ILE A 119 10.90 -1.72 -15.19
CA ILE A 119 10.75 -0.26 -15.17
C ILE A 119 9.90 0.22 -16.34
N VAL A 120 10.18 -0.21 -17.57
CA VAL A 120 9.41 0.20 -18.76
C VAL A 120 7.94 -0.20 -18.61
N TYR A 121 7.69 -1.39 -18.07
CA TYR A 121 6.33 -1.87 -17.86
C TYR A 121 5.57 -1.08 -16.78
N TYR A 122 6.27 -0.73 -15.70
CA TYR A 122 5.72 0.12 -14.64
C TYR A 122 5.37 1.52 -15.14
N TYR A 123 6.28 2.18 -15.88
CA TYR A 123 6.00 3.49 -16.48
C TYR A 123 4.89 3.41 -17.53
N GLY A 124 4.80 2.31 -18.28
CA GLY A 124 3.69 2.04 -19.21
C GLY A 124 2.35 1.99 -18.49
N LEU A 125 2.26 1.31 -17.34
CA LEU A 125 1.05 1.27 -16.50
C LEU A 125 0.65 2.65 -15.97
N VAL A 126 1.61 3.40 -15.42
CA VAL A 126 1.35 4.73 -14.86
C VAL A 126 0.87 5.68 -15.95
N TRP A 127 1.53 5.70 -17.10
CA TRP A 127 1.13 6.52 -18.24
C TRP A 127 -0.24 6.11 -18.78
N TRP A 128 -0.51 4.80 -18.90
CA TRP A 128 -1.81 4.29 -19.33
C TRP A 128 -2.93 4.64 -18.36
N SER A 129 -2.69 4.58 -17.05
CA SER A 129 -3.69 4.99 -16.04
C SER A 129 -4.12 6.46 -16.19
N GLN A 130 -3.20 7.35 -16.61
CA GLN A 130 -3.50 8.75 -16.88
C GLN A 130 -4.35 8.89 -18.15
N VAL A 131 -4.06 8.13 -19.20
CA VAL A 131 -4.81 8.16 -20.46
C VAL A 131 -6.28 7.71 -20.27
N PHE A 132 -6.56 6.75 -19.37
CA PHE A 132 -7.91 6.22 -19.14
C PHE A 132 -8.70 6.93 -18.03
N THR A 133 -8.01 7.71 -17.19
CA THR A 133 -8.66 8.59 -16.18
C THR A 133 -9.15 9.89 -16.81
N ILE A 134 -8.87 10.13 -18.10
CA ILE A 134 -9.39 11.26 -18.87
C ILE A 134 -10.59 10.82 -19.75
N PRO A 135 -11.80 10.71 -19.19
CA PRO A 135 -13.00 11.12 -19.90
C PRO A 135 -13.41 12.49 -19.37
N TYR A 136 -13.62 13.45 -20.27
CA TYR A 136 -14.00 14.86 -20.00
C TYR A 136 -12.88 15.78 -19.51
N ALA A 137 -11.84 15.98 -20.33
CA ALA A 137 -11.48 17.37 -20.58
C ALA A 137 -12.70 17.96 -21.33
N GLU A 138 -13.66 18.50 -20.60
CA GLU A 138 -14.61 19.42 -21.21
C GLU A 138 -13.79 20.52 -21.90
N PRO A 139 -14.07 20.83 -23.17
CA PRO A 139 -13.54 22.03 -23.76
C PRO A 139 -14.22 23.21 -23.06
N LEU A 140 -13.47 23.90 -22.19
CA LEU A 140 -13.68 25.31 -21.89
C LEU A 140 -12.57 26.09 -22.57
#